data_AF-A0A8C6UFR7-F1
#
_entry.id   AF-A0A8C6UFR7-F1
#
_cell.length_a   1.000
_cell.length_b   1.000
_cell.length_c   1.000
_cell.angle_alpha   90.00
_cell.angle_beta   90.00
_cell.angle_gamma   90.00
#
_symmetry.space_group_name_H-M   'P 1'
#
loop_
_entity.id
_entity.type
_entity.pdbx_description
1 polymer ?
#
loop_
_entity_poly.entity_id
_entity_poly.type
_entity_poly.pdbx_seq_one_letter_code
_entity_poly.pdbx_strand_id
1 'polypeptide(L)'
;VGSVPQPISYVTRQEQRCVLSWFQGWNVPQRERFMQDLLGKAVPGKVCTLLDSLSTLQVKDKLPNIFECQLRLWTQWFESWEEEERNHFLHILEEKDPVFVAQFYSCVAGTAAKD
;
A
#
# COMPACT_ATOMS: atom_id res chain seq x y z
N VAL A 1 -29.32 -7.66 15.09
CA VAL A 1 -28.12 -8.49 15.33
C VAL A 1 -26.95 -7.70 14.79
N GLY A 2 -26.12 -7.16 15.67
CA GLY A 2 -24.90 -6.47 15.25
C GLY A 2 -23.88 -7.52 14.84
N SER A 3 -23.41 -7.43 13.59
CA SER A 3 -22.35 -8.29 13.07
C SER A 3 -21.11 -8.10 13.94
N VAL A 4 -20.69 -9.14 14.66
CA VAL A 4 -19.41 -9.16 15.36
C VAL A 4 -18.32 -9.05 14.28
N PRO A 5 -17.37 -8.10 14.35
CA PRO A 5 -16.30 -8.02 13.37
C PRO A 5 -15.54 -9.34 13.40
N GLN A 6 -15.53 -10.03 12.26
CA GLN A 6 -14.83 -11.31 12.16
C GLN A 6 -13.34 -11.06 12.44
N PRO A 7 -12.70 -11.91 13.26
CA PRO A 7 -11.28 -11.76 13.52
C PRO A 7 -10.52 -11.93 12.21
N ILE A 8 -9.63 -10.97 11.91
CA ILE A 8 -8.70 -11.01 10.77
C ILE A 8 -8.11 -12.41 10.65
N SER A 9 -8.19 -12.99 9.45
CA SER A 9 -7.66 -14.33 9.20
C SER A 9 -6.18 -14.40 9.59
N TYR A 10 -5.77 -15.54 10.18
CA TYR A 10 -4.37 -15.76 10.55
C TYR A 10 -3.42 -15.57 9.36
N VAL A 11 -3.89 -15.92 8.15
CA VAL A 11 -3.16 -15.75 6.88
C VAL A 11 -2.96 -14.26 6.57
N THR A 12 -4.02 -13.45 6.59
CA THR A 12 -3.95 -11.99 6.36
C THR A 12 -2.99 -11.31 7.35
N ARG A 13 -3.00 -11.72 8.62
CA ARG A 13 -2.06 -11.18 9.62
C ARG A 13 -0.60 -11.48 9.26
N GLN A 14 -0.31 -12.67 8.74
CA GLN A 14 1.04 -13.00 8.29
C GLN A 14 1.44 -12.19 7.07
N GLU A 15 0.54 -12.02 6.10
CA GLU A 15 0.76 -11.20 4.90
C GLU A 15 1.09 -9.75 5.29
N GLN A 16 0.27 -9.15 6.15
CA GLN A 16 0.49 -7.80 6.67
C GLN A 16 1.85 -7.65 7.36
N ARG A 17 2.22 -8.60 8.23
CA ARG A 17 3.54 -8.60 8.90
C ARG A 17 4.69 -8.76 7.90
N CYS A 18 4.49 -9.56 6.85
CA CYS A 18 5.46 -9.76 5.79
C CYS A 18 5.74 -8.45 5.05
N VAL A 19 4.66 -7.76 4.63
CA VAL A 19 4.75 -6.45 3.98
C VAL A 19 5.40 -5.41 4.90
N LEU A 20 5.03 -5.40 6.18
CA LEU A 20 5.63 -4.48 7.16
C LEU A 20 7.14 -4.73 7.32
N SER A 21 7.58 -5.98 7.26
CA SER A 21 9.00 -6.33 7.28
C SER A 21 9.71 -5.85 6.01
N TRP A 22 9.07 -5.93 4.84
CA TRP A 22 9.64 -5.41 3.59
C TRP A 22 9.75 -3.89 3.63
N PHE A 23 8.71 -3.21 4.09
CA PHE A 23 8.67 -1.75 4.23
C PHE A 23 9.83 -1.21 5.06
N GLN A 24 10.18 -1.89 6.16
CA GLN A 24 11.34 -1.54 6.98
C GLN A 24 12.66 -1.65 6.22
N GLY A 25 12.78 -2.63 5.31
CA GLY A 25 13.95 -2.83 4.46
C GLY A 25 13.99 -1.96 3.20
N TRP A 26 12.91 -1.26 2.88
CA TRP A 26 12.84 -0.40 1.70
C TRP A 26 13.55 0.93 1.91
N ASN A 27 14.22 1.38 0.86
CA ASN A 27 14.77 2.73 0.77
C ASN A 27 13.68 3.77 0.46
N VAL A 28 14.04 5.05 0.57
CA VAL A 28 13.10 6.17 0.35
C VAL A 28 12.35 6.08 -0.99
N PRO A 29 13.00 5.89 -2.16
CA PRO A 29 12.28 5.83 -3.44
C PRO A 29 11.38 4.59 -3.57
N GLN A 30 11.72 3.47 -2.92
CA GLN A 30 10.85 2.30 -2.85
C GLN A 30 9.59 2.57 -2.02
N ARG A 31 9.73 3.28 -0.89
CA ARG A 31 8.59 3.69 -0.05
C ARG A 31 7.69 4.68 -0.77
N GLU A 32 8.25 5.65 -1.47
CA GLU A 32 7.49 6.59 -2.30
C GLU A 32 6.67 5.87 -3.37
N ARG A 33 7.27 4.90 -4.07
CA ARG A 33 6.55 4.09 -5.05
C ARG A 33 5.43 3.27 -4.40
N PHE A 34 5.70 2.63 -3.28
CA PHE A 34 4.69 1.92 -2.51
C PHE A 34 3.52 2.83 -2.07
N MET A 35 3.80 4.08 -1.67
CA MET A 35 2.75 5.05 -1.33
C MET A 35 1.83 5.33 -2.52
N GLN A 36 2.40 5.47 -3.73
CA GLN A 36 1.61 5.67 -4.94
C GLN A 36 0.71 4.47 -5.25
N ASP A 37 1.26 3.27 -5.15
CA ASP A 37 0.50 2.03 -5.34
C ASP A 37 -0.62 1.91 -4.28
N LEU A 38 -0.35 2.25 -3.02
CA LEU A 38 -1.32 2.23 -1.92
C LEU A 38 -2.46 3.23 -2.15
N LEU A 39 -2.14 4.46 -2.56
CA LEU A 39 -3.14 5.48 -2.90
C LEU A 39 -4.02 5.04 -4.08
N GLY A 40 -3.40 4.50 -5.13
CA GLY A 40 -4.12 4.02 -6.31
C GLY A 40 -5.08 2.88 -6.01
N LYS A 41 -4.73 1.99 -5.07
CA LYS A 41 -5.60 0.88 -4.65
C LYS A 41 -6.65 1.28 -3.61
N ALA A 42 -6.33 2.20 -2.71
CA ALA A 42 -7.27 2.64 -1.67
C ALA A 42 -8.33 3.62 -2.21
N VAL A 43 -8.01 4.41 -3.25
CA VAL A 43 -8.95 5.36 -3.87
C VAL A 43 -8.98 5.16 -5.40
N PRO A 44 -9.70 4.14 -5.89
CA PRO A 44 -9.85 3.90 -7.32
C PRO A 44 -10.69 5.04 -7.95
N GLY A 45 -10.03 5.99 -8.60
CA GLY A 45 -10.70 7.08 -9.34
C GLY A 45 -10.03 8.45 -9.28
N LYS A 46 -9.05 8.64 -8.38
CA LYS A 46 -8.38 9.95 -8.21
C LYS A 46 -6.85 9.85 -8.33
N VAL A 47 -6.36 9.03 -9.26
CA VAL A 47 -4.95 9.01 -9.67
C VAL A 47 -4.66 10.28 -10.48
N CYS A 48 -4.55 11.42 -9.79
CA CYS A 48 -3.99 12.60 -10.41
C CYS A 48 -2.48 12.38 -10.62
N THR A 49 -2.12 12.15 -11.89
CA THR A 49 -0.87 12.63 -12.51
C THR A 49 0.47 12.10 -12.00
N LEU A 50 0.56 10.90 -11.40
CA LEU A 50 1.86 10.25 -11.15
C LEU A 50 2.10 8.96 -11.95
N LEU A 51 1.10 8.53 -12.72
CA LEU A 51 1.27 7.46 -13.72
C LEU A 51 2.32 7.84 -14.79
N ASP A 52 2.57 9.13 -15.01
CA ASP A 52 3.61 9.61 -15.94
C ASP A 52 5.05 9.43 -15.45
N SER A 53 5.30 9.13 -14.17
CA SER A 53 6.66 8.83 -13.67
C SER A 53 7.05 7.35 -13.85
N LEU A 54 6.09 6.48 -14.16
CA LEU A 54 6.37 5.10 -14.59
C LEU A 54 6.84 5.02 -16.06
N SER A 55 7.07 6.17 -16.69
CA SER A 55 7.88 6.37 -17.92
C SER A 55 9.38 6.08 -17.74
N THR A 56 9.79 5.42 -16.66
CA THR A 56 11.09 4.74 -16.58
C THR A 56 10.91 3.24 -16.40
N LEU A 57 10.09 2.67 -17.28
CA LEU A 57 10.45 1.54 -18.14
C LEU A 57 11.96 1.54 -18.50
N GLN A 58 12.84 1.24 -17.55
CA GLN A 58 14.14 0.65 -17.86
C GLN A 58 13.94 -0.86 -17.84
N VAL A 59 13.25 -1.36 -18.87
CA VAL A 59 13.43 -2.74 -19.33
C VAL A 59 14.83 -2.81 -19.93
N LYS A 60 15.83 -2.92 -19.07
CA LYS A 60 17.13 -3.49 -19.41
C LYS A 60 17.12 -4.83 -18.72
N ASP A 61 17.13 -5.92 -19.50
CA ASP A 61 17.38 -7.33 -19.15
C ASP A 61 18.13 -7.56 -17.82
N LYS A 62 17.46 -7.29 -16.70
CA LYS A 62 17.93 -7.53 -15.34
C LYS A 62 16.82 -8.29 -14.65
N LEU A 63 17.22 -9.37 -13.98
CA LEU A 63 16.40 -10.17 -13.09
C LEU A 63 15.42 -9.25 -12.32
N PRO A 64 14.13 -9.63 -12.20
CA PRO A 64 13.17 -8.81 -11.49
C PRO A 64 13.73 -8.49 -10.11
N ASN A 65 13.83 -7.19 -9.80
CA ASN A 65 14.33 -6.75 -8.51
C ASN A 65 13.40 -7.31 -7.41
N ILE A 66 13.95 -7.76 -6.28
CA ILE A 66 13.18 -8.36 -5.18
C ILE A 66 12.00 -7.47 -4.75
N PHE A 67 12.17 -6.15 -4.86
CA PHE A 67 11.14 -5.15 -4.63
C PHE A 67 9.89 -5.33 -5.53
N GLU A 68 10.08 -5.62 -6.83
CA GLU A 68 8.95 -5.86 -7.74
C GLU A 68 8.17 -7.11 -7.34
N CYS A 69 8.88 -8.17 -6.92
CA CYS A 69 8.24 -9.38 -6.42
C CYS A 69 7.44 -9.09 -5.15
N GLN A 70 7.99 -8.29 -4.23
CA GLN A 70 7.31 -7.86 -3.00
C GLN A 70 6.06 -7.03 -3.31
N LEU A 71 6.14 -6.03 -4.21
CA LEU A 71 4.99 -5.22 -4.62
C LEU A 71 3.90 -6.06 -5.30
N ARG A 72 4.29 -7.04 -6.12
CA ARG A 72 3.34 -7.94 -6.78
C ARG A 72 2.58 -8.79 -5.76
N LEU A 73 3.27 -9.36 -4.77
CA LEU A 73 2.64 -10.12 -3.69
C LEU A 73 1.73 -9.23 -2.85
N TRP A 74 2.23 -8.06 -2.43
CA TRP A 74 1.40 -7.10 -1.70
C TRP A 74 0.16 -6.69 -2.48
N THR A 75 0.26 -6.49 -3.78
CA THR A 75 -0.88 -6.16 -4.65
C THR A 75 -1.95 -7.23 -4.59
N GLN A 76 -1.57 -8.49 -4.73
CA GLN A 76 -2.49 -9.62 -4.67
C GLN A 76 -3.14 -9.74 -3.29
N TRP A 77 -2.35 -9.57 -2.22
CA TRP A 77 -2.85 -9.61 -0.85
C TRP A 77 -3.81 -8.47 -0.56
N PHE A 78 -3.43 -7.23 -0.87
CA PHE A 78 -4.25 -6.04 -0.63
C PHE A 78 -5.60 -6.10 -1.37
N GLU A 79 -5.62 -6.66 -2.58
CA GLU A 79 -6.86 -6.89 -3.33
C GLU A 79 -7.75 -7.95 -2.68
N SER A 80 -7.15 -8.99 -2.10
CA SER A 80 -7.89 -10.03 -1.36
C SER A 80 -8.34 -9.60 0.03
N TRP A 81 -7.72 -8.58 0.62
CA TRP A 81 -8.07 -8.07 1.95
C TRP A 81 -9.40 -7.32 1.94
N GLU A 82 -10.20 -7.56 2.98
CA GLU A 82 -11.40 -6.79 3.28
C GLU A 82 -11.06 -5.38 3.80
N GLU A 83 -12.05 -4.51 3.89
CA GLU A 83 -11.84 -3.11 4.30
C GLU A 83 -11.23 -3.03 5.71
N GLU A 84 -11.73 -3.84 6.64
CA GLU A 84 -11.23 -3.95 8.01
C GLU A 84 -9.77 -4.39 8.05
N GLU A 85 -9.37 -5.31 7.17
CA GLU A 85 -8.01 -5.82 7.08
C GLU A 85 -7.07 -4.76 6.48
N ARG A 86 -7.52 -4.00 5.48
CA ARG A 86 -6.77 -2.87 4.91
C ARG A 86 -6.59 -1.75 5.95
N ASN A 87 -7.64 -1.44 6.72
CA ASN A 87 -7.58 -0.46 7.81
C ASN A 87 -6.61 -0.92 8.91
N HIS A 88 -6.64 -2.21 9.27
CA HIS A 88 -5.67 -2.76 10.22
C HIS A 88 -4.23 -2.67 9.69
N PHE A 89 -4.01 -2.93 8.40
CA PHE A 89 -2.71 -2.78 7.77
C PHE A 89 -2.21 -1.32 7.83
N LEU A 90 -3.08 -0.35 7.59
CA LEU A 90 -2.73 1.07 7.73
C LEU A 90 -2.38 1.43 9.18
N HIS A 91 -3.10 0.91 10.16
CA HIS A 91 -2.78 1.12 11.58
C HIS A 91 -1.39 0.57 11.96
N ILE A 92 -1.06 -0.65 11.55
CA ILE A 92 0.28 -1.19 11.87
C ILE A 92 1.40 -0.47 11.10
N LEU A 93 1.10 0.09 9.92
CA LEU A 93 2.03 0.97 9.20
C LEU A 93 2.20 2.29 9.94
N GLU A 94 1.13 2.88 10.46
CA GLU A 94 1.14 4.12 11.23
C GLU A 94 1.97 3.98 12.51
N GLU A 95 1.84 2.85 13.21
CA GLU A 95 2.69 2.53 14.37
C GLU A 95 4.18 2.46 14.03
N LYS A 96 4.53 2.15 12.77
CA LYS A 96 5.94 2.09 12.32
C LYS A 96 6.44 3.39 11.71
N ASP A 97 5.60 4.07 10.94
CA ASP A 97 5.92 5.32 10.25
C ASP A 97 4.66 6.21 10.19
N PRO A 98 4.40 6.99 11.25
CA PRO A 98 3.21 7.83 11.31
C PRO A 98 3.26 8.96 10.28
N VAL A 99 4.45 9.39 9.85
CA VAL A 99 4.61 10.43 8.83
C VAL A 99 4.17 9.90 7.47
N PHE A 100 4.56 8.68 7.13
CA PHE A 100 4.12 8.01 5.90
C PHE A 100 2.59 7.90 5.81
N VAL A 101 1.94 7.46 6.88
CA VAL A 101 0.48 7.30 6.90
C VAL A 101 -0.26 8.65 6.95
N ALA A 102 0.27 9.64 7.67
CA ALA A 102 -0.27 10.99 7.63
C ALA A 102 -0.21 11.60 6.22
N GLN A 103 0.87 11.37 5.47
CA GLN A 103 0.98 11.78 4.06
C GLN A 103 -0.08 11.09 3.21
N PHE A 104 -0.29 9.77 3.39
CA PHE A 104 -1.36 9.04 2.72
C PHE A 104 -2.74 9.66 2.98
N TYR A 105 -3.11 9.88 4.24
CA TYR A 105 -4.39 10.50 4.58
C TYR A 105 -4.52 11.93 4.07
N SER A 106 -3.44 12.72 4.10
CA SER A 106 -3.42 14.07 3.55
C SER A 106 -3.66 14.06 2.03
N CYS A 107 -3.06 13.12 1.30
CA CYS A 107 -3.30 12.95 -0.12
C CYS A 107 -4.76 12.54 -0.38
N VAL A 108 -5.29 11.56 0.35
CA VAL A 108 -6.69 11.13 0.23
C VAL A 108 -7.65 12.29 0.52
N ALA A 109 -7.47 13.00 1.63
CA ALA A 109 -8.31 14.13 2.02
C ALA A 109 -8.23 15.29 1.01
N GLY A 110 -7.04 15.59 0.48
CA GLY A 110 -6.84 16.60 -0.57
C GLY A 110 -7.57 16.29 -1.87
N THR A 111 -7.83 15.01 -2.15
CA THR A 111 -8.65 14.59 -3.29
C THR A 111 -10.15 14.63 -3.02
N ALA A 112 -10.60 14.53 -1.76
CA ALA A 112 -12.01 14.58 -1.37
C ALA A 112 -12.56 16.02 -1.30
N ALA A 113 -11.71 17.02 -1.06
CA ALA A 113 -12.11 18.43 -0.92
C ALA A 113 -12.33 19.18 -2.25
N LYS A 114 -12.25 18.50 -3.40
CA LYS A 114 -12.38 19.10 -4.74
C LYS A 114 -13.68 18.76 -5.48
N ASP A 115 -14.64 18.14 -4.81
CA ASP A 115 -15.99 17.91 -5.34
C ASP A 115 -16.97 18.98 -4.85
#